data_AF-A0A1C3SYL8-F1
#
_entry.id   AF-A0A1C3SYL8-F1
#
_cell.length_a   1.000
_cell.length_b   1.000
_cell.length_c   1.000
_cell.angle_alpha   90.00
_cell.angle_beta   90.00
_cell.angle_gamma   90.00
#
_symmetry.space_group_name_H-M   'P 1'
#
loop_
_entity.id
_entity.type
_entity.pdbx_description
1 polymer ?
#
loop_
_entity_poly.entity_id
_entity_poly.type
_entity_poly.pdbx_seq_one_letter_code
_entity_poly.pdbx_strand_id
1 'polypeptide(L)'
;MNISRRFFLGGAVSSFACYVFANQSQHLTLANDNKVADAMSTEIGDAYKQSVNGENVSLLSFLNKEKTEALNVHGNEVDITNEFNDALKNNVMKIYFPPQKGIYVLDGENIVLPVGFSMFGDSKKIYNVKSSKSFNDSGTVIRIAKNSKRLFSMTGNHIFFGINFDGINRHNYFMQSTEKRIKNCKFINCGFYRWKAGVGNSSYCATLSLFNCIITSNYIGIMNVIDSSIINSIVNANLGKVRTSS
;
A
#
# COMPACT_ATOMS: atom_id res chain seq x y z
N MET A 1 1.57 83.74 -20.98
CA MET A 1 0.72 84.18 -22.10
C MET A 1 0.85 83.18 -23.24
N ASN A 2 -0.03 82.17 -23.30
CA ASN A 2 -0.70 81.68 -24.51
C ASN A 2 -1.56 80.47 -24.13
N ILE A 3 -2.85 80.63 -24.40
CA ILE A 3 -3.95 79.68 -24.23
C ILE A 3 -4.52 79.41 -25.62
N SER A 4 -4.76 78.14 -25.97
CA SER A 4 -5.89 77.68 -26.81
C SER A 4 -5.97 76.14 -26.70
N ARG A 5 -6.95 75.53 -25.99
CA ARG A 5 -8.36 75.15 -26.35
C ARG A 5 -8.44 74.37 -27.68
N ARG A 6 -8.97 73.14 -27.76
CA ARG A 6 -10.32 72.63 -27.37
C ARG A 6 -10.26 71.09 -27.10
N PHE A 7 -10.77 70.55 -25.99
CA PHE A 7 -12.14 70.03 -25.72
C PHE A 7 -12.63 68.87 -26.63
N PHE A 8 -12.81 67.66 -26.07
CA PHE A 8 -14.11 66.95 -26.00
C PHE A 8 -14.08 65.85 -24.92
N LEU A 9 -15.22 65.70 -24.22
CA LEU A 9 -15.51 64.74 -23.14
C LEU A 9 -15.55 63.28 -23.63
N GLY A 10 -15.29 62.33 -22.73
CA GLY A 10 -15.70 60.93 -22.95
C GLY A 10 -15.28 59.95 -21.85
N GLY A 11 -16.17 59.76 -20.87
CA GLY A 11 -16.53 58.47 -20.24
C GLY A 11 -15.45 57.47 -19.78
N ALA A 12 -15.46 57.20 -18.48
CA ALA A 12 -14.95 55.95 -17.91
C ALA A 12 -15.73 54.75 -18.49
N VAL A 13 -15.03 53.75 -19.07
CA VAL A 13 -15.55 52.38 -19.16
C VAL A 13 -14.38 51.36 -19.17
N SER A 14 -14.32 50.61 -18.07
CA SER A 14 -13.84 49.23 -17.87
C SER A 14 -12.69 48.65 -18.68
N SER A 15 -11.63 48.25 -17.95
CA SER A 15 -10.83 47.06 -18.27
C SER A 15 -11.73 45.82 -18.29
N PHE A 16 -11.92 45.22 -19.46
CA PHE A 16 -12.54 43.90 -19.61
C PHE A 16 -11.74 43.09 -20.64
N ALA A 17 -10.52 42.69 -20.29
CA ALA A 17 -9.75 41.72 -21.08
C ALA A 17 -8.63 41.06 -20.27
N CYS A 18 -8.92 40.54 -19.07
CA CYS A 18 -8.05 39.52 -18.45
C CYS A 18 -8.75 38.77 -17.30
N TYR A 19 -9.91 38.16 -17.55
CA TYR A 19 -10.58 37.32 -16.53
C TYR A 19 -11.30 36.09 -17.09
N VAL A 20 -10.81 35.50 -18.20
CA VAL A 20 -11.45 34.30 -18.76
C VAL A 20 -10.56 33.03 -18.74
N PHE A 21 -9.28 33.13 -18.42
CA PHE A 21 -8.41 31.93 -18.32
C PHE A 21 -7.99 31.51 -16.90
N ALA A 22 -8.37 32.26 -15.85
CA ALA A 22 -8.08 31.88 -14.46
C ALA A 22 -9.16 30.99 -13.82
N ASN A 23 -10.41 31.06 -14.29
CA ASN A 23 -11.51 30.29 -13.71
C ASN A 23 -11.69 28.90 -14.34
N GLN A 24 -11.20 28.67 -15.56
CA GLN A 24 -11.32 27.34 -16.18
C GLN A 24 -10.29 26.36 -15.59
N SER A 25 -9.10 26.83 -15.23
CA SER A 25 -8.06 26.00 -14.62
C SER A 25 -8.42 25.57 -13.20
N GLN A 26 -8.98 26.45 -12.36
CA GLN A 26 -9.45 26.09 -11.00
C GLN A 26 -10.65 25.15 -11.02
N HIS A 27 -11.60 25.32 -11.96
CA HIS A 27 -12.75 24.43 -12.08
C HIS A 27 -12.37 23.06 -12.69
N LEU A 28 -11.36 23.01 -13.58
CA LEU A 28 -10.80 21.77 -14.11
C LEU A 28 -9.94 21.03 -13.08
N THR A 29 -9.20 21.73 -12.21
CA THR A 29 -8.44 21.09 -11.11
C THR A 29 -9.38 20.54 -10.05
N LEU A 30 -10.34 21.33 -9.56
CA LEU A 30 -11.32 20.87 -8.57
C LEU A 30 -12.20 19.71 -9.11
N ALA A 31 -12.60 19.74 -10.38
CA ALA A 31 -13.35 18.65 -10.99
C ALA A 31 -12.50 17.38 -11.18
N ASN A 32 -11.20 17.50 -11.47
CA ASN A 32 -10.30 16.35 -11.52
C ASN A 32 -10.00 15.79 -10.13
N ASP A 33 -9.77 16.64 -9.15
CA ASP A 33 -9.47 16.24 -7.77
C ASP A 33 -10.66 15.48 -7.16
N ASN A 34 -11.89 15.94 -7.42
CA ASN A 34 -13.11 15.22 -7.01
C ASN A 34 -13.25 13.89 -7.75
N LYS A 35 -12.99 13.83 -9.07
CA LYS A 35 -13.04 12.55 -9.82
C LYS A 35 -11.99 11.54 -9.33
N VAL A 36 -10.79 12.00 -8.98
CA VAL A 36 -9.75 11.14 -8.42
C VAL A 36 -10.16 10.64 -7.03
N ALA A 37 -10.68 11.53 -6.18
CA ALA A 37 -11.20 11.15 -4.85
C ALA A 37 -12.37 10.16 -4.94
N ASP A 38 -13.30 10.35 -5.88
CA ASP A 38 -14.45 9.47 -6.10
C ASP A 38 -14.05 8.08 -6.62
N ALA A 39 -13.13 8.03 -7.61
CA ALA A 39 -12.60 6.78 -8.12
C ALA A 39 -11.83 6.00 -7.03
N MET A 40 -11.08 6.71 -6.19
CA MET A 40 -10.37 6.13 -5.06
C MET A 40 -11.32 5.60 -3.97
N SER A 41 -12.34 6.38 -3.61
CA SER A 41 -13.37 5.95 -2.66
C SER A 41 -14.07 4.69 -3.15
N THR A 42 -14.30 4.60 -4.46
CA THR A 42 -14.85 3.41 -5.12
C THR A 42 -13.89 2.23 -5.05
N GLU A 43 -12.61 2.39 -5.42
CA GLU A 43 -11.62 1.29 -5.36
C GLU A 43 -11.42 0.77 -3.93
N ILE A 44 -11.35 1.67 -2.94
CA ILE A 44 -11.26 1.29 -1.52
C ILE A 44 -12.55 0.59 -1.08
N GLY A 45 -13.71 1.12 -1.46
CA GLY A 45 -15.01 0.55 -1.17
C GLY A 45 -15.20 -0.84 -1.77
N ASP A 46 -14.75 -1.06 -3.01
CA ASP A 46 -14.87 -2.34 -3.71
C ASP A 46 -13.87 -3.36 -3.17
N ALA A 47 -12.64 -2.96 -2.84
CA ALA A 47 -11.69 -3.83 -2.17
C ALA A 47 -12.17 -4.22 -0.76
N TYR A 48 -12.78 -3.27 -0.02
CA TYR A 48 -13.39 -3.54 1.27
C TYR A 48 -14.60 -4.49 1.14
N LYS A 49 -15.53 -4.23 0.21
CA LYS A 49 -16.66 -5.13 -0.07
C LYS A 49 -16.18 -6.53 -0.46
N GLN A 50 -15.14 -6.65 -1.29
CA GLN A 50 -14.55 -7.95 -1.61
C GLN A 50 -13.95 -8.61 -0.37
N SER A 51 -13.30 -7.85 0.52
CA SER A 51 -12.73 -8.41 1.76
C SER A 51 -13.78 -8.91 2.76
N VAL A 52 -14.95 -8.26 2.86
CA VAL A 52 -15.97 -8.52 3.89
C VAL A 52 -17.17 -9.32 3.38
N ASN A 53 -17.60 -9.13 2.12
CA ASN A 53 -18.94 -9.52 1.64
C ASN A 53 -18.98 -10.59 0.53
N GLY A 54 -17.89 -11.20 0.06
CA GLY A 54 -18.02 -12.16 -1.04
C GLY A 54 -16.87 -13.15 -1.22
N GLU A 55 -17.19 -14.44 -1.15
CA GLU A 55 -16.55 -15.58 -1.85
C GLU A 55 -15.05 -15.82 -1.68
N ASN A 56 -14.31 -15.04 -0.88
CA ASN A 56 -12.90 -15.32 -0.65
C ASN A 56 -12.75 -16.58 0.19
N VAL A 57 -11.86 -17.47 -0.24
CA VAL A 57 -11.47 -18.62 0.57
C VAL A 57 -10.70 -18.11 1.79
N SER A 58 -11.13 -18.49 2.98
CA SER A 58 -10.42 -18.13 4.22
C SER A 58 -9.18 -18.99 4.37
N LEU A 59 -8.03 -18.40 4.74
CA LEU A 59 -6.83 -19.18 5.05
C LEU A 59 -7.10 -20.20 6.18
N LEU A 60 -8.00 -19.89 7.12
CA LEU A 60 -8.32 -20.80 8.21
C LEU A 60 -8.91 -22.14 7.74
N SER A 61 -9.51 -22.21 6.55
CA SER A 61 -10.01 -23.50 6.01
C SER A 61 -8.90 -24.46 5.62
N PHE A 62 -7.66 -23.99 5.51
CA PHE A 62 -6.49 -24.82 5.24
C PHE A 62 -5.72 -25.20 6.52
N LEU A 63 -6.00 -24.53 7.65
CA LEU A 63 -5.29 -24.78 8.91
C LEU A 63 -5.88 -25.99 9.64
N ASN A 64 -5.00 -26.74 10.30
CA ASN A 64 -5.44 -27.72 11.29
C ASN A 64 -5.84 -27.03 12.61
N LYS A 65 -6.44 -27.81 13.53
CA LYS A 65 -6.89 -27.32 14.83
C LYS A 65 -5.76 -26.72 15.66
N GLU A 66 -4.60 -27.38 15.70
CA GLU A 66 -3.43 -26.95 16.47
C GLU A 66 -2.95 -25.55 16.06
N LYS A 67 -2.79 -25.30 14.75
CA LYS A 67 -2.38 -23.99 14.22
C LYS A 67 -3.43 -22.91 14.47
N THR A 68 -4.71 -23.27 14.38
CA THR A 68 -5.82 -22.35 14.67
C THR A 68 -5.82 -21.93 16.15
N GLU A 69 -5.61 -22.87 17.06
CA GLU A 69 -5.47 -22.58 18.49
C GLU A 69 -4.21 -21.76 18.79
N ALA A 70 -3.09 -22.08 18.14
CA ALA A 70 -1.83 -21.35 18.25
C ALA A 70 -1.96 -19.88 17.78
N LEU A 71 -2.77 -19.61 16.75
CA LEU A 71 -3.08 -18.25 16.28
C LEU A 71 -3.97 -17.45 17.25
N ASN A 72 -4.65 -18.12 18.19
CA ASN A 72 -5.44 -17.45 19.23
C ASN A 72 -4.60 -17.05 20.46
N VAL A 73 -3.27 -17.17 20.39
CA VAL A 73 -2.33 -16.75 21.44
C VAL A 73 -1.62 -15.47 21.02
N HIS A 74 -1.63 -14.44 21.88
CA HIS A 74 -1.06 -13.14 21.56
C HIS A 74 0.43 -13.21 21.21
N GLY A 75 0.77 -12.65 20.06
CA GLY A 75 2.16 -12.53 19.60
C GLY A 75 2.82 -13.86 19.25
N ASN A 76 2.07 -14.98 19.31
CA ASN A 76 2.57 -16.28 18.88
C ASN A 76 2.75 -16.27 17.36
N GLU A 77 3.86 -16.82 16.90
CA GLU A 77 4.20 -16.91 15.48
C GLU A 77 3.82 -18.30 14.97
N VAL A 78 2.94 -18.36 13.96
CA VAL A 78 2.44 -19.62 13.41
C VAL A 78 2.83 -19.70 11.95
N ASP A 79 3.71 -20.66 11.62
CA ASP A 79 4.10 -20.96 10.25
C ASP A 79 2.91 -21.56 9.49
N ILE A 80 2.49 -20.88 8.42
CA ILE A 80 1.38 -21.29 7.54
C ILE A 80 1.84 -21.55 6.10
N THR A 81 3.14 -21.75 5.89
CA THR A 81 3.76 -21.90 4.56
C THR A 81 3.14 -23.03 3.74
N ASN A 82 2.89 -24.18 4.36
CA ASN A 82 2.29 -25.33 3.67
C ASN A 82 0.84 -25.05 3.27
N GLU A 83 0.07 -24.51 4.21
CA GLU A 83 -1.35 -24.22 4.02
C GLU A 83 -1.58 -23.12 2.97
N PHE A 84 -0.70 -22.12 2.93
CA PHE A 84 -0.72 -21.12 1.88
C PHE A 84 -0.36 -21.72 0.52
N ASN A 85 0.63 -22.61 0.44
CA ASN A 85 0.95 -23.32 -0.80
C ASN A 85 -0.19 -24.23 -1.27
N ASP A 86 -0.89 -24.88 -0.35
CA ASP A 86 -2.04 -25.72 -0.69
C ASP A 86 -3.21 -24.89 -1.22
N ALA A 87 -3.42 -23.67 -0.70
CA ALA A 87 -4.36 -22.72 -1.29
C ALA A 87 -3.99 -22.37 -2.74
N LEU A 88 -2.70 -22.10 -3.01
CA LEU A 88 -2.22 -21.83 -4.37
C LEU A 88 -2.40 -23.03 -5.30
N LYS A 89 -2.06 -24.24 -4.84
CA LYS A 89 -2.26 -25.49 -5.62
C LYS A 89 -3.74 -25.75 -5.94
N ASN A 90 -4.64 -25.34 -5.05
CA ASN A 90 -6.08 -25.42 -5.26
C ASN A 90 -6.63 -24.28 -6.13
N ASN A 91 -5.77 -23.56 -6.86
CA ASN A 91 -6.13 -22.45 -7.76
C ASN A 91 -6.88 -21.30 -7.07
N VAL A 92 -6.68 -21.10 -5.77
CA VAL A 92 -7.23 -19.93 -5.09
C VAL A 92 -6.53 -18.68 -5.63
N MET A 93 -7.31 -17.73 -6.12
CA MET A 93 -6.82 -16.44 -6.65
C MET A 93 -7.07 -15.27 -5.69
N LYS A 94 -8.01 -15.45 -4.76
CA LYS A 94 -8.38 -14.46 -3.75
C LYS A 94 -8.50 -15.15 -2.41
N ILE A 95 -7.67 -14.75 -1.45
CA ILE A 95 -7.63 -15.37 -0.13
C ILE A 95 -7.85 -14.32 0.96
N TYR A 96 -8.66 -14.65 1.95
CA TYR A 96 -8.85 -13.83 3.13
C TYR A 96 -8.03 -14.39 4.29
N PHE A 97 -7.30 -13.52 4.98
CA PHE A 97 -6.56 -13.78 6.20
C PHE A 97 -7.31 -13.12 7.36
N PRO A 98 -8.15 -13.86 8.11
CA PRO A 98 -8.90 -13.30 9.21
C PRO A 98 -7.97 -12.67 10.27
N PRO A 99 -8.42 -11.62 10.98
CA PRO A 99 -7.66 -11.06 12.09
C PRO A 99 -7.49 -12.10 13.19
N GLN A 100 -6.27 -12.22 13.72
CA GLN A 100 -5.91 -13.17 14.79
C GLN A 100 -5.10 -12.46 15.87
N LYS A 101 -4.99 -13.08 17.05
CA LYS A 101 -4.11 -12.60 18.14
C LYS A 101 -2.64 -12.91 17.87
N GLY A 102 -2.39 -14.03 17.22
CA GLY A 102 -1.09 -14.47 16.72
C GLY A 102 -0.77 -13.88 15.36
N ILE A 103 0.35 -14.32 14.80
CA ILE A 103 0.96 -13.77 13.60
C ILE A 103 1.13 -14.90 12.58
N TYR A 104 0.63 -14.68 11.37
CA TYR A 104 0.86 -15.59 10.25
C TYR A 104 2.31 -15.45 9.78
N VAL A 105 3.07 -16.55 9.78
CA VAL A 105 4.46 -16.57 9.32
C VAL A 105 4.56 -17.34 8.02
N LEU A 106 5.29 -16.78 7.06
CA LEU A 106 5.54 -17.36 5.75
C LEU A 106 7.04 -17.47 5.48
N ASP A 107 7.50 -18.68 5.16
CA ASP A 107 8.75 -18.88 4.44
C ASP A 107 8.49 -18.81 2.93
N GLY A 108 8.76 -17.63 2.37
CA GLY A 108 8.39 -17.28 1.02
C GLY A 108 9.38 -17.68 -0.07
N GLU A 109 10.49 -18.36 0.25
CA GLU A 109 11.55 -18.61 -0.74
C GLU A 109 11.02 -19.29 -2.00
N ASN A 110 10.09 -20.24 -1.85
CA ASN A 110 9.50 -21.01 -2.94
C ASN A 110 8.06 -20.59 -3.30
N ILE A 111 7.56 -19.50 -2.70
CA ILE A 111 6.20 -19.03 -2.95
C ILE A 111 6.22 -18.02 -4.09
N VAL A 112 5.56 -18.35 -5.20
CA VAL A 112 5.35 -17.43 -6.33
C VAL A 112 3.86 -17.16 -6.45
N LEU A 113 3.46 -15.89 -6.29
CA LEU A 113 2.06 -15.52 -6.43
C LEU A 113 1.65 -15.58 -7.90
N PRO A 114 0.53 -16.23 -8.26
CA PRO A 114 -0.05 -16.13 -9.59
C PRO A 114 -0.37 -14.68 -9.98
N VAL A 115 -0.29 -14.35 -11.27
CA VAL A 115 -0.61 -12.99 -11.76
C VAL A 115 -2.04 -12.64 -11.37
N GLY A 116 -2.24 -11.46 -10.76
CA GLY A 116 -3.57 -11.04 -10.30
C GLY A 116 -4.02 -11.63 -8.96
N PHE A 117 -3.19 -12.47 -8.32
CA PHE A 117 -3.51 -13.02 -6.99
C PHE A 117 -3.70 -11.88 -5.98
N SER A 118 -4.73 -12.01 -5.13
CA SER A 118 -5.14 -10.99 -4.18
C SER A 118 -5.25 -11.54 -2.76
N MET A 119 -4.78 -10.75 -1.78
CA MET A 119 -4.90 -11.06 -0.36
C MET A 119 -5.71 -9.99 0.35
N PHE A 120 -6.60 -10.43 1.22
CA PHE A 120 -7.47 -9.57 2.01
C PHE A 120 -7.29 -9.87 3.48
N GLY A 121 -7.34 -8.84 4.32
CA GLY A 121 -7.30 -8.95 5.77
C GLY A 121 -8.03 -7.79 6.41
N ASP A 122 -7.98 -7.73 7.73
CA ASP A 122 -8.49 -6.60 8.50
C ASP A 122 -7.48 -6.26 9.60
N SER A 123 -6.94 -5.04 9.55
CA SER A 123 -5.93 -4.61 10.52
C SER A 123 -6.01 -3.13 10.85
N LYS A 124 -5.75 -2.84 12.12
CA LYS A 124 -5.41 -1.50 12.59
C LYS A 124 -3.97 -1.18 12.21
N LYS A 125 -3.74 0.05 11.74
CA LYS A 125 -2.41 0.54 11.37
C LYS A 125 -1.64 1.03 12.59
N ILE A 126 -0.38 0.61 12.67
CA ILE A 126 0.51 0.85 13.80
C ILE A 126 1.40 2.03 13.44
N TYR A 127 1.35 3.11 14.22
CA TYR A 127 2.10 4.33 13.87
C TYR A 127 3.63 4.16 13.96
N ASN A 128 4.11 3.40 14.96
CA ASN A 128 5.52 3.14 15.19
C ASN A 128 5.73 1.74 15.81
N VAL A 129 6.61 0.93 15.22
CA VAL A 129 6.88 -0.45 15.65
C VAL A 129 8.17 -0.48 16.47
N LYS A 130 8.03 -0.67 17.79
CA LYS A 130 9.16 -0.74 18.73
C LYS A 130 9.66 -2.17 18.93
N SER A 131 8.77 -3.15 18.86
CA SER A 131 9.08 -4.57 19.02
C SER A 131 7.98 -5.42 18.39
N SER A 132 8.16 -6.75 18.38
CA SER A 132 7.11 -7.67 17.92
C SER A 132 5.80 -7.54 18.71
N LYS A 133 5.83 -7.05 19.96
CA LYS A 133 4.62 -6.78 20.76
C LYS A 133 3.76 -5.65 20.21
N SER A 134 4.30 -4.77 19.35
CA SER A 134 3.53 -3.70 18.71
C SER A 134 2.42 -4.22 17.79
N PHE A 135 2.48 -5.50 17.41
CA PHE A 135 1.50 -6.15 16.54
C PHE A 135 0.35 -6.82 17.30
N ASN A 136 0.42 -6.93 18.62
CA ASN A 136 -0.67 -7.48 19.41
C ASN A 136 -1.94 -6.65 19.18
N ASP A 137 -3.06 -7.33 18.92
CA ASP A 137 -4.38 -6.72 18.67
C ASP A 137 -4.42 -5.75 17.48
N SER A 138 -3.47 -5.89 16.55
CA SER A 138 -3.45 -5.09 15.33
C SER A 138 -4.25 -5.72 14.18
N GLY A 139 -4.82 -6.91 14.36
CA GLY A 139 -5.58 -7.65 13.35
C GLY A 139 -4.69 -8.54 12.49
N THR A 140 -4.90 -8.56 11.18
CA THR A 140 -4.16 -9.40 10.24
C THR A 140 -2.71 -8.95 10.10
N VAL A 141 -1.78 -9.80 10.54
CA VAL A 141 -0.33 -9.60 10.42
C VAL A 141 0.29 -10.77 9.67
N ILE A 142 1.01 -10.48 8.59
CA ILE A 142 1.78 -11.45 7.82
C ILE A 142 3.27 -11.10 7.94
N ARG A 143 4.03 -12.03 8.51
CA ARG A 143 5.45 -11.88 8.85
C ARG A 143 6.29 -12.84 8.01
N ILE A 144 7.43 -12.37 7.54
CA ILE A 144 8.44 -13.23 6.91
C ILE A 144 9.07 -14.17 7.94
N ALA A 145 9.30 -15.43 7.61
CA ALA A 145 10.03 -16.35 8.49
C ALA A 145 11.48 -15.86 8.73
N LYS A 146 12.02 -16.09 9.93
CA LYS A 146 13.32 -15.56 10.38
C LYS A 146 14.48 -15.82 9.42
N ASN A 147 14.50 -16.98 8.78
CA ASN A 147 15.58 -17.41 7.89
C ASN A 147 15.23 -17.24 6.40
N SER A 148 14.03 -16.76 6.08
CA SER A 148 13.58 -16.57 4.71
C SER A 148 14.11 -15.26 4.14
N LYS A 149 14.47 -15.28 2.86
CA LYS A 149 14.94 -14.08 2.13
C LYS A 149 13.80 -13.24 1.56
N ARG A 150 12.60 -13.82 1.40
CA ARG A 150 11.43 -13.15 0.82
C ARG A 150 10.14 -13.63 1.48
N LEU A 151 9.11 -12.79 1.47
CA LEU A 151 7.78 -13.20 1.92
C LEU A 151 7.04 -14.03 0.88
N PHE A 152 7.23 -13.66 -0.39
CA PHE A 152 6.82 -14.36 -1.61
C PHE A 152 7.38 -13.58 -2.81
N SER A 153 7.39 -14.20 -3.98
CA SER A 153 7.68 -13.53 -5.26
C SER A 153 6.40 -13.00 -5.90
N MET A 154 6.37 -11.71 -6.22
CA MET A 154 5.28 -11.04 -6.91
C MET A 154 5.44 -11.16 -8.43
N THR A 155 4.38 -11.50 -9.14
CA THR A 155 4.31 -11.56 -10.61
C THR A 155 3.56 -10.37 -11.23
N GLY A 156 2.83 -9.59 -10.43
CA GLY A 156 2.18 -8.35 -10.83
C GLY A 156 0.65 -8.41 -10.80
N ASN A 157 0.01 -7.25 -10.98
CA ASN A 157 -1.45 -7.06 -10.91
C ASN A 157 -2.10 -7.49 -9.58
N HIS A 158 -1.33 -7.59 -8.50
CA HIS A 158 -1.85 -8.03 -7.20
C HIS A 158 -2.67 -6.95 -6.51
N ILE A 159 -3.64 -7.37 -5.69
CA ILE A 159 -4.35 -6.50 -4.77
C ILE A 159 -4.14 -7.01 -3.34
N PHE A 160 -3.61 -6.15 -2.49
CA PHE A 160 -3.46 -6.41 -1.06
C PHE A 160 -4.31 -5.42 -0.28
N PHE A 161 -5.18 -5.91 0.59
CA PHE A 161 -6.08 -5.07 1.37
C PHE A 161 -5.98 -5.39 2.85
N GLY A 162 -5.86 -4.36 3.70
CA GLY A 162 -6.11 -4.53 5.13
C GLY A 162 -5.05 -5.36 5.88
N ILE A 163 -3.82 -5.49 5.37
CA ILE A 163 -2.78 -6.35 5.95
C ILE A 163 -1.62 -5.53 6.53
N ASN A 164 -1.15 -5.92 7.72
CA ASN A 164 0.14 -5.47 8.26
C ASN A 164 1.25 -6.45 7.83
N PHE A 165 2.14 -6.02 6.93
CA PHE A 165 3.30 -6.77 6.46
C PHE A 165 4.55 -6.45 7.26
N ASP A 166 5.24 -7.49 7.75
CA ASP A 166 6.32 -7.33 8.70
C ASP A 166 7.60 -8.11 8.32
N GLY A 167 8.69 -7.37 8.15
CA GLY A 167 10.00 -7.87 7.72
C GLY A 167 10.94 -8.30 8.85
N ILE A 168 10.48 -8.31 10.10
CA ILE A 168 11.22 -8.66 11.33
C ILE A 168 12.39 -7.73 11.68
N ASN A 169 13.42 -7.67 10.81
CA ASN A 169 14.75 -7.17 11.16
C ASN A 169 15.33 -6.16 10.17
N ARG A 170 14.56 -5.71 9.16
CA ARG A 170 14.97 -4.73 8.14
C ARG A 170 16.08 -5.20 7.18
N HIS A 171 16.31 -6.50 7.04
CA HIS A 171 17.32 -7.03 6.11
C HIS A 171 16.75 -7.37 4.73
N ASN A 172 15.48 -7.78 4.67
CA ASN A 172 14.83 -8.23 3.44
C ASN A 172 13.97 -7.12 2.81
N TYR A 173 13.90 -7.10 1.49
CA TYR A 173 12.98 -6.22 0.76
C TYR A 173 11.56 -6.79 0.80
N PHE A 174 10.54 -5.94 0.93
CA PHE A 174 9.16 -6.42 0.90
C PHE A 174 8.77 -6.88 -0.52
N MET A 175 8.87 -6.00 -1.51
CA MET A 175 8.52 -6.31 -2.89
C MET A 175 9.71 -6.97 -3.60
N GLN A 176 9.58 -8.26 -3.88
CA GLN A 176 10.55 -9.06 -4.62
C GLN A 176 9.85 -9.81 -5.75
N SER A 177 10.58 -10.04 -6.86
CA SER A 177 10.06 -10.73 -8.03
C SER A 177 11.17 -11.53 -8.70
N THR A 178 10.78 -12.59 -9.40
CA THR A 178 11.63 -13.29 -10.35
C THR A 178 11.80 -12.50 -11.66
N GLU A 179 10.92 -11.53 -11.93
CA GLU A 179 11.02 -10.62 -13.07
C GLU A 179 11.76 -9.32 -12.71
N LYS A 180 12.28 -8.64 -13.73
CA LYS A 180 13.02 -7.38 -13.57
C LYS A 180 12.16 -6.23 -13.03
N ARG A 181 10.86 -6.18 -13.36
CA ARG A 181 9.93 -5.11 -12.97
C ARG A 181 8.67 -5.71 -12.35
N ILE A 182 8.28 -5.20 -11.18
CA ILE A 182 6.97 -5.49 -10.58
C ILE A 182 5.96 -4.47 -11.09
N LYS A 183 4.81 -4.93 -11.60
CA LYS A 183 3.85 -4.07 -12.29
C LYS A 183 2.49 -4.08 -11.61
N ASN A 184 1.89 -2.90 -11.55
CA ASN A 184 0.47 -2.67 -11.24
C ASN A 184 -0.02 -3.37 -9.95
N CYS A 185 0.79 -3.37 -8.89
CA CYS A 185 0.35 -3.90 -7.60
C CYS A 185 -0.38 -2.81 -6.81
N LYS A 186 -1.55 -3.12 -6.27
CA LYS A 186 -2.35 -2.22 -5.45
C LYS A 186 -2.27 -2.65 -3.99
N PHE A 187 -1.96 -1.70 -3.12
CA PHE A 187 -1.99 -1.88 -1.67
C PHE A 187 -2.95 -0.86 -1.09
N ILE A 188 -3.98 -1.36 -0.41
CA ILE A 188 -5.06 -0.56 0.11
C ILE A 188 -5.16 -0.82 1.60
N ASN A 189 -5.13 0.23 2.41
CA ASN A 189 -5.18 0.11 3.87
C ASN A 189 -4.19 -0.95 4.38
N CYS A 190 -2.93 -0.89 3.95
CA CYS A 190 -1.88 -1.82 4.33
C CYS A 190 -0.81 -1.13 5.19
N GLY A 191 -0.11 -1.91 6.02
CA GLY A 191 1.02 -1.46 6.82
C GLY A 191 2.30 -2.17 6.40
N PHE A 192 3.42 -1.46 6.32
CA PHE A 192 4.73 -1.99 5.94
C PHE A 192 5.75 -1.65 7.01
N TYR A 193 6.26 -2.68 7.69
CA TYR A 193 7.08 -2.53 8.89
C TYR A 193 8.34 -3.38 8.84
N ARG A 194 9.44 -2.82 9.33
CA ARG A 194 10.71 -3.54 9.57
C ARG A 194 11.26 -4.26 8.33
N TRP A 195 11.06 -3.69 7.14
CA TRP A 195 11.69 -4.14 5.89
C TRP A 195 12.95 -3.33 5.59
N LYS A 196 13.83 -3.87 4.73
CA LYS A 196 14.95 -3.12 4.16
C LYS A 196 14.45 -2.00 3.26
N ALA A 197 13.47 -2.29 2.41
CA ALA A 197 12.62 -1.28 1.78
C ALA A 197 11.16 -1.68 2.03
N GLY A 198 10.38 -0.76 2.61
CA GLY A 198 8.97 -0.99 2.93
C GLY A 198 8.12 -1.28 1.69
N VAL A 199 8.34 -0.53 0.63
CA VAL A 199 7.72 -0.74 -0.69
C VAL A 199 8.69 -0.40 -1.82
N GLY A 200 8.40 -0.94 -3.00
CA GLY A 200 9.17 -0.75 -4.21
C GLY A 200 10.29 -1.77 -4.41
N ASN A 201 10.85 -1.83 -5.62
CA ASN A 201 11.62 -2.97 -6.11
C ASN A 201 13.12 -2.83 -5.79
N SER A 202 13.76 -3.90 -5.31
CA SER A 202 15.20 -3.95 -5.08
C SER A 202 16.06 -3.83 -6.34
N SER A 203 15.53 -4.24 -7.50
CA SER A 203 16.34 -4.44 -8.71
C SER A 203 16.28 -3.26 -9.68
N TYR A 204 15.10 -2.98 -10.28
CA TYR A 204 14.95 -1.88 -11.25
C TYR A 204 13.87 -0.89 -10.81
N CYS A 205 12.60 -1.23 -11.01
CA CYS A 205 11.50 -0.39 -10.58
C CYS A 205 10.24 -1.21 -10.27
N ALA A 206 9.34 -0.62 -9.49
CA ALA A 206 7.98 -1.08 -9.29
C ALA A 206 6.99 -0.02 -9.79
N THR A 207 5.88 -0.48 -10.36
CA THR A 207 4.68 0.33 -10.54
C THR A 207 3.62 -0.14 -9.58
N LEU A 208 3.18 0.75 -8.69
CA LEU A 208 2.28 0.41 -7.59
C LEU A 208 1.33 1.55 -7.26
N SER A 209 0.24 1.19 -6.60
CA SER A 209 -0.68 2.14 -5.99
C SER A 209 -0.79 1.88 -4.50
N LEU A 210 -0.50 2.88 -3.66
CA LEU A 210 -0.71 2.86 -2.22
C LEU A 210 -1.84 3.80 -1.86
N PHE A 211 -2.86 3.25 -1.20
CA PHE A 211 -4.02 4.00 -0.74
C PHE A 211 -4.20 3.78 0.76
N ASN A 212 -4.21 4.86 1.53
CA ASN A 212 -4.43 4.80 2.98
C ASN A 212 -3.45 3.87 3.73
N CYS A 213 -2.20 3.83 3.29
CA CYS A 213 -1.19 2.91 3.83
C CYS A 213 -0.29 3.57 4.87
N ILE A 214 0.40 2.77 5.69
CA ILE A 214 1.49 3.24 6.55
C ILE A 214 2.80 2.51 6.24
N ILE A 215 3.88 3.28 6.08
CA ILE A 215 5.21 2.80 5.75
C ILE A 215 6.16 3.31 6.83
N THR A 216 6.36 2.50 7.87
CA THR A 216 7.05 2.96 9.07
C THR A 216 8.00 1.93 9.64
N SER A 217 9.04 2.40 10.35
CA SER A 217 10.01 1.54 11.03
C SER A 217 10.79 0.62 10.08
N ASN A 218 10.86 0.97 8.79
CA ASN A 218 11.69 0.29 7.80
C ASN A 218 13.11 0.87 7.80
N TYR A 219 14.04 0.23 7.10
CA TYR A 219 15.33 0.88 6.80
C TYR A 219 15.10 1.98 5.75
N ILE A 220 14.64 1.64 4.56
CA ILE A 220 14.16 2.58 3.54
C ILE A 220 12.63 2.52 3.50
N GLY A 221 11.95 3.66 3.44
CA GLY A 221 10.50 3.70 3.31
C GLY A 221 10.04 3.23 1.93
N ILE A 222 10.39 4.01 0.91
CA ILE A 222 10.01 3.81 -0.50
C ILE A 222 11.28 3.83 -1.35
N MET A 223 11.40 2.91 -2.29
CA MET A 223 12.57 2.80 -3.15
C MET A 223 12.18 2.40 -4.58
N ASN A 224 12.80 3.01 -5.60
CA ASN A 224 12.69 2.55 -6.99
C ASN A 224 11.23 2.35 -7.48
N VAL A 225 10.42 3.40 -7.38
CA VAL A 225 9.03 3.42 -7.87
C VAL A 225 8.92 4.33 -9.08
N ILE A 226 8.17 3.89 -10.11
CA ILE A 226 7.86 4.69 -11.30
C ILE A 226 6.38 4.54 -11.65
N ASP A 227 5.80 5.59 -12.26
CA ASP A 227 4.39 5.62 -12.69
C ASP A 227 3.42 5.17 -11.58
N SER A 228 3.75 5.51 -10.33
CA SER A 228 3.11 4.99 -9.13
C SER A 228 2.29 6.07 -8.42
N SER A 229 1.19 5.65 -7.80
CA SER A 229 0.32 6.52 -7.02
C SER A 229 0.51 6.24 -5.54
N ILE A 230 0.85 7.25 -4.75
CA ILE A 230 0.95 7.12 -3.29
C ILE A 230 0.07 8.20 -2.68
N ILE A 231 -1.09 7.79 -2.17
CA ILE A 231 -2.14 8.72 -1.78
C ILE A 231 -2.62 8.42 -0.36
N ASN A 232 -2.81 9.48 0.42
CA ASN A 232 -3.25 9.43 1.82
C ASN A 232 -2.43 8.43 2.66
N SER A 233 -1.13 8.33 2.41
CA SER A 233 -0.27 7.32 3.04
C SER A 233 0.78 7.98 3.93
N ILE A 234 1.02 7.38 5.09
CA ILE A 234 1.96 7.89 6.10
C ILE A 234 3.32 7.23 5.88
N VAL A 235 4.37 8.05 5.71
CA VAL A 235 5.77 7.58 5.69
C VAL A 235 6.49 8.17 6.90
N ASN A 236 6.89 7.32 7.85
CA ASN A 236 7.42 7.79 9.13
C ASN A 236 8.50 6.86 9.70
N ALA A 237 9.34 7.36 10.61
CA ALA A 237 10.26 6.58 11.44
C ALA A 237 11.11 5.53 10.69
N ASN A 238 11.47 5.81 9.43
CA ASN A 238 12.36 4.97 8.64
C ASN A 238 13.82 5.37 8.92
N LEU A 239 14.74 4.40 8.96
CA LEU A 239 16.11 4.62 9.45
C LEU A 239 17.06 5.25 8.44
N GLY A 240 16.76 5.13 7.14
CA GLY A 240 17.61 5.58 6.06
C GLY A 240 17.80 7.09 6.10
N LYS A 241 18.95 7.54 6.63
CA LYS A 241 19.42 8.91 6.47
C LYS A 241 19.70 9.16 4.99
N VAL A 242 19.25 10.30 4.48
CA VAL A 242 19.76 10.83 3.20
C VAL A 242 21.27 10.93 3.34
N ARG A 243 22.03 10.13 2.59
CA ARG A 243 23.47 10.36 2.44
C ARG A 243 23.61 11.62 1.59
N THR A 244 23.79 12.77 2.23
CA THR A 244 24.37 13.92 1.55
C THR A 244 25.82 13.56 1.28
N SER A 245 26.18 13.36 0.01
CA SER A 245 27.58 13.33 -0.40
C SER A 245 28.20 14.69 -0.03
N SER A 246 29.10 14.69 0.94
CA SER A 246 30.02 15.79 1.23
C SER A 246 31.12 15.83 0.18
#